data_AF-A0A948PTY6-F1
#
_entry.id   AF-A0A948PTY6-F1
#
_cell.length_a   1.000
_cell.length_b   1.000
_cell.length_c   1.000
_cell.angle_alpha   90.00
_cell.angle_beta   90.00
_cell.angle_gamma   90.00
#
_symmetry.space_group_name_H-M   'P 1'
#
loop_
_entity.id
_entity.type
_entity.pdbx_description
1 polymer ?
#
loop_
_entity_poly.entity_id
_entity_poly.type
_entity_poly.pdbx_seq_one_letter_code
_entity_poly.pdbx_strand_id
1 'polypeptide(L)'
;MPDFEVKDIKLASEGVRRVEWSGREMPVLFSIRERFEKTKPLAGRRIGACLHVTSETANLAITLQAGGARVYLCASNPLSTNDSVAAALAQEYGVAVFAFRGEERDDYYRHLSSVLEAKPEILMDDGADLISAAHQKDEA
;
A
#
# COMPACT_ATOMS: atom_id res chain seq x y z
N MET A 1 8.83 3.78 12.57
CA MET A 1 8.21 3.25 11.33
C MET A 1 6.85 2.73 11.71
N PRO A 2 5.82 2.86 10.87
CA PRO A 2 4.57 2.13 11.08
C PRO A 2 4.84 0.62 11.01
N ASP A 3 4.05 -0.18 11.72
CA ASP A 3 4.16 -1.65 11.65
C ASP A 3 3.88 -2.13 10.22
N PHE A 4 4.63 -3.14 9.77
CA PHE A 4 4.50 -3.76 8.45
C PHE A 4 4.82 -5.26 8.55
N GLU A 5 4.33 -6.04 7.59
CA GLU A 5 4.63 -7.46 7.42
C GLU A 5 4.84 -7.76 5.94
N VAL A 6 6.07 -8.14 5.60
CA VAL A 6 6.52 -8.45 4.23
C VAL A 6 7.41 -9.69 4.25
N LYS A 7 7.61 -10.32 3.10
CA LYS A 7 8.32 -11.62 3.01
C LYS A 7 9.76 -11.56 3.52
N ASP A 8 10.54 -10.62 2.99
CA ASP A 8 11.95 -10.41 3.34
C ASP A 8 12.32 -8.94 3.08
N ILE A 9 12.64 -8.22 4.15
CA ILE A 9 12.99 -6.80 4.09
C ILE A 9 14.27 -6.55 3.28
N LYS A 10 15.17 -7.54 3.18
CA LYS A 10 16.44 -7.40 2.44
C LYS A 10 16.25 -7.22 0.93
N LEU A 11 15.05 -7.46 0.41
CA LEU A 11 14.71 -7.26 -1.00
C LEU A 11 14.47 -5.78 -1.37
N ALA A 12 14.45 -4.87 -0.40
CA ALA A 12 14.11 -3.47 -0.62
C ALA A 12 14.95 -2.78 -1.71
N SER A 13 16.26 -3.00 -1.76
CA SER A 13 17.11 -2.39 -2.79
C SER A 13 16.80 -2.88 -4.21
N GLU A 14 16.30 -4.11 -4.37
CA GLU A 14 15.76 -4.57 -5.65
C GLU A 14 14.43 -3.89 -5.96
N GLY A 15 13.53 -3.81 -4.98
CA GLY A 15 12.24 -3.17 -5.12
C GLY A 15 12.33 -1.71 -5.52
N VAL A 16 13.22 -0.92 -4.90
CA VAL A 16 13.46 0.48 -5.27
C VAL A 16 13.77 0.61 -6.76
N ARG A 17 14.68 -0.23 -7.29
CA ARG A 17 15.02 -0.22 -8.71
C ARG A 17 13.81 -0.51 -9.61
N ARG A 18 12.92 -1.42 -9.20
CA ARG A 18 11.69 -1.74 -9.93
C ARG A 18 10.67 -0.60 -9.87
N VAL A 19 10.48 0.00 -8.69
CA VAL A 19 9.56 1.13 -8.48
C VAL A 19 10.01 2.35 -9.29
N GLU A 20 11.29 2.66 -9.26
CA GLU A 20 11.86 3.76 -10.05
C GLU A 20 11.79 3.49 -11.55
N TRP A 21 12.03 2.24 -11.97
CA TRP A 21 11.92 1.86 -13.38
C TRP A 21 10.51 2.06 -13.91
N SER A 22 9.48 1.52 -13.23
CA SER A 22 8.09 1.70 -13.67
C SER A 22 7.65 3.16 -13.57
N GLY A 23 8.12 3.89 -12.55
CA GLY A 23 7.77 5.30 -12.34
C GLY A 23 8.14 6.22 -13.50
N ARG A 24 9.17 5.87 -14.29
CA ARG A 24 9.56 6.62 -15.50
C ARG A 24 8.48 6.61 -16.58
N GLU A 25 7.65 5.57 -16.62
CA GLU A 25 6.55 5.40 -17.59
C GLU A 25 5.19 5.84 -17.02
N MET A 26 5.16 6.53 -15.88
CA MET A 26 3.93 6.97 -15.20
C MET A 26 3.84 8.50 -15.08
N PRO A 27 3.89 9.27 -16.20
CA PRO A 27 4.04 10.73 -16.19
C PRO A 27 2.87 11.46 -15.52
N VAL A 28 1.65 10.91 -15.60
CA VAL A 28 0.48 11.48 -14.94
C VAL A 28 0.63 11.42 -13.43
N LEU A 29 1.01 10.27 -12.89
CA LEU A 29 1.23 10.08 -11.46
C LEU A 29 2.38 10.96 -10.95
N PHE A 30 3.45 11.08 -11.73
CA PHE A 30 4.55 12.01 -11.44
C PHE A 30 4.07 13.46 -11.34
N SER A 31 3.30 13.96 -12.32
CA SER A 31 2.78 15.34 -12.27
C SER A 31 1.85 15.59 -11.08
N ILE A 32 1.05 14.58 -10.68
CA ILE A 32 0.20 14.65 -9.49
C ILE A 32 1.07 14.71 -8.24
N ARG A 33 2.11 13.89 -8.16
CA ARG A 33 3.07 13.87 -7.06
C ARG A 33 3.75 15.22 -6.88
N GLU A 34 4.30 15.82 -7.94
CA GLU A 34 4.94 17.14 -7.87
C GLU A 34 3.99 18.22 -7.32
N ARG A 35 2.72 18.17 -7.71
CA ARG A 35 1.69 19.07 -7.18
C ARG A 35 1.38 18.76 -5.71
N PHE A 36 1.22 17.48 -5.37
CA PHE A 36 0.89 17.02 -4.03
C PHE A 36 1.99 17.32 -3.00
N GLU A 37 3.27 17.25 -3.41
CA GLU A 37 4.40 17.64 -2.57
C GLU A 37 4.30 19.11 -2.11
N LYS A 38 3.72 19.99 -2.93
CA LYS A 38 3.53 21.42 -2.63
C LYS A 38 2.25 21.70 -1.86
N THR A 39 1.13 21.10 -2.27
CA THR A 39 -0.20 21.46 -1.74
C THR A 39 -0.65 20.59 -0.58
N LYS A 40 -0.04 19.41 -0.38
CA LYS A 40 -0.36 18.43 0.67
C LYS A 40 -1.88 18.24 0.88
N PRO A 41 -2.66 17.92 -0.18
CA PRO A 41 -4.12 17.92 -0.10
C PRO A 41 -4.70 16.80 0.77
N LEU A 42 -3.88 15.80 1.11
CA LEU A 42 -4.23 14.65 1.93
C LEU A 42 -3.59 14.73 3.33
N ALA A 43 -3.09 15.90 3.74
CA ALA A 43 -2.42 16.08 5.01
C ALA A 43 -3.25 15.54 6.19
N GLY A 44 -2.66 14.60 6.94
CA GLY A 44 -3.28 14.02 8.12
C GLY A 44 -4.32 12.94 7.86
N ARG A 45 -4.65 12.65 6.59
CA ARG A 45 -5.60 11.59 6.21
C ARG A 45 -4.94 10.22 6.27
N ARG A 46 -5.67 9.22 6.74
CA ARG A 46 -5.28 7.81 6.63
C ARG A 46 -6.03 7.14 5.49
N ILE A 47 -5.29 6.48 4.62
CA ILE A 47 -5.81 5.74 3.47
C ILE A 47 -5.51 4.27 3.68
N GLY A 48 -6.54 3.44 3.70
CA GLY A 48 -6.44 1.99 3.67
C GLY A 48 -6.64 1.50 2.24
N ALA A 49 -5.68 0.77 1.71
CA ALA A 49 -5.69 0.28 0.34
C ALA A 49 -5.57 -1.26 0.31
N CYS A 50 -6.44 -1.89 -0.46
CA CYS A 50 -6.38 -3.31 -0.79
C CYS A 50 -6.29 -3.43 -2.31
N LEU A 51 -5.08 -3.67 -2.81
CA LEU A 51 -4.75 -3.61 -4.23
C LEU A 51 -3.67 -4.66 -4.54
N HIS A 52 -3.44 -4.97 -5.80
CA HIS A 52 -2.26 -5.75 -6.18
C HIS A 52 -0.97 -4.99 -5.81
N VAL A 53 -0.08 -5.58 -5.01
CA VAL A 53 1.15 -4.92 -4.55
C VAL A 53 2.26 -5.07 -5.60
N THR A 54 2.23 -4.17 -6.57
CA THR A 54 3.18 -4.10 -7.71
C THR A 54 3.92 -2.77 -7.76
N SER A 55 4.87 -2.61 -8.69
CA SER A 55 5.65 -1.37 -8.86
C SER A 55 4.77 -0.17 -9.21
N GLU A 56 3.67 -0.38 -9.91
CA GLU A 56 2.68 0.64 -10.27
C GLU A 56 1.93 1.12 -9.02
N THR A 57 1.45 0.19 -8.19
CA THR A 57 0.80 0.49 -6.90
C THR A 57 1.76 1.18 -5.94
N ALA A 58 3.04 0.83 -5.94
CA ALA A 58 4.05 1.54 -5.18
C ALA A 58 4.14 3.02 -5.56
N ASN A 59 4.17 3.33 -6.86
CA ASN A 59 4.19 4.72 -7.34
C ASN A 59 2.90 5.48 -6.96
N LEU A 60 1.75 4.81 -6.96
CA LEU A 60 0.50 5.36 -6.43
C LEU A 60 0.61 5.68 -4.93
N ALA A 61 1.05 4.72 -4.11
CA ALA A 61 1.19 4.89 -2.67
C ALA A 61 2.16 6.04 -2.31
N ILE A 62 3.31 6.11 -2.99
CA ILE A 62 4.29 7.19 -2.84
C ILE A 62 3.67 8.54 -3.18
N THR A 63 2.84 8.61 -4.22
CA THR A 63 2.13 9.85 -4.60
C THR A 63 1.11 10.27 -3.56
N LEU A 64 0.37 9.33 -2.97
CA LEU A 64 -0.56 9.61 -1.88
C LEU A 64 0.17 10.12 -0.63
N GLN A 65 1.29 9.49 -0.24
CA GLN A 65 2.15 9.97 0.84
C GLN A 65 2.72 11.35 0.54
N ALA A 66 3.11 11.62 -0.71
CA ALA A 66 3.55 12.94 -1.13
C ALA A 66 2.47 13.99 -0.92
N GLY A 67 1.19 13.62 -1.00
CA GLY A 67 0.05 14.46 -0.65
C GLY A 67 -0.18 14.66 0.86
N GLY A 68 0.62 14.03 1.72
CA GLY A 68 0.54 14.13 3.18
C GLY A 68 -0.30 13.04 3.84
N ALA A 69 -0.73 12.03 3.09
CA ALA A 69 -1.47 10.89 3.63
C ALA A 69 -0.55 9.91 4.39
N ARG A 70 -1.13 9.20 5.35
CA ARG A 70 -0.59 7.93 5.87
C ARG A 70 -1.25 6.79 5.12
N VAL A 71 -0.46 5.98 4.42
CA VAL A 71 -0.96 4.90 3.56
C VAL A 71 -0.70 3.55 4.22
N TYR A 72 -1.74 2.73 4.28
CA TYR A 72 -1.73 1.35 4.74
C TYR A 72 -2.17 0.47 3.57
N LEU A 73 -1.36 -0.52 3.21
CA LEU A 73 -1.54 -1.30 1.99
C LEU A 73 -1.52 -2.79 2.30
N CYS A 74 -2.53 -3.52 1.83
CA CYS A 74 -2.53 -4.97 1.75
C CYS A 74 -2.81 -5.46 0.32
N ALA A 75 -2.55 -6.75 0.07
CA ALA A 75 -2.83 -7.37 -1.22
C ALA A 75 -4.33 -7.61 -1.40
N SER A 76 -4.83 -7.44 -2.63
CA SER A 76 -6.18 -7.89 -3.03
C SER A 76 -6.20 -9.32 -3.58
N ASN A 77 -5.04 -9.97 -3.68
CA ASN A 77 -4.93 -11.35 -4.10
C ASN A 77 -3.62 -11.97 -3.56
N PRO A 78 -3.65 -13.16 -2.95
CA PRO A 78 -2.48 -13.82 -2.37
C PRO A 78 -1.29 -14.02 -3.30
N LEU A 79 -1.51 -14.07 -4.62
CA LEU A 79 -0.46 -14.30 -5.63
C LEU A 79 -0.05 -13.04 -6.39
N SER A 80 -0.61 -11.88 -6.06
CA SER A 80 -0.36 -10.64 -6.79
C SER A 80 0.86 -9.86 -6.31
N THR A 81 1.28 -10.08 -5.06
CA THR A 81 2.37 -9.32 -4.44
C THR A 81 3.71 -9.59 -5.13
N ASN A 82 4.46 -8.51 -5.37
CA ASN A 82 5.88 -8.56 -5.63
C ASN A 82 6.63 -8.26 -4.33
N ASP A 83 7.26 -9.27 -3.76
CA ASP A 83 7.91 -9.18 -2.44
C ASP A 83 9.02 -8.13 -2.36
N SER A 84 9.77 -7.93 -3.46
CA SER A 84 10.79 -6.88 -3.51
C SER A 84 10.18 -5.49 -3.43
N VAL A 85 9.04 -5.26 -4.11
CA VAL A 85 8.32 -3.99 -4.08
C VAL A 85 7.69 -3.74 -2.71
N ALA A 86 7.07 -4.77 -2.11
CA ALA A 86 6.52 -4.69 -0.77
C ALA A 86 7.61 -4.31 0.25
N ALA A 87 8.79 -4.94 0.17
CA ALA A 87 9.95 -4.61 1.01
C ALA A 87 10.43 -3.17 0.80
N ALA A 88 10.50 -2.69 -0.44
CA ALA A 88 10.90 -1.30 -0.73
C ALA A 88 9.90 -0.29 -0.16
N LEU A 89 8.59 -0.53 -0.33
CA LEU A 89 7.54 0.31 0.22
C LEU A 89 7.64 0.41 1.75
N ALA A 90 7.88 -0.71 2.42
CA ALA A 90 8.02 -0.77 3.88
C ALA A 90 9.31 -0.09 4.39
N GLN A 91 10.47 -0.47 3.84
CA GLN A 91 11.78 -0.04 4.36
C GLN A 91 12.18 1.36 3.93
N GLU A 92 12.03 1.67 2.63
CA GLU A 92 12.63 2.87 2.01
C GLU A 92 11.62 4.00 1.89
N TYR A 93 10.36 3.69 1.55
CA TYR A 93 9.31 4.69 1.36
C TYR A 93 8.41 4.89 2.60
N GLY A 94 8.52 4.02 3.61
CA GLY A 94 7.81 4.16 4.89
C GLY A 94 6.28 3.99 4.79
N VAL A 95 5.80 3.21 3.83
CA VAL A 95 4.40 2.77 3.73
C VAL A 95 4.17 1.59 4.69
N ALA A 96 3.04 1.55 5.39
CA ALA A 96 2.67 0.39 6.18
C ALA A 96 2.14 -0.70 5.25
N VAL A 97 2.95 -1.72 4.94
CA VAL A 97 2.59 -2.80 4.01
C VAL A 97 2.35 -4.09 4.78
N PHE A 98 1.20 -4.71 4.57
CA PHE A 98 0.83 -6.02 5.08
C PHE A 98 0.54 -6.90 3.87
N ALA A 99 1.60 -7.42 3.25
CA ALA A 99 1.49 -8.21 2.04
C ALA A 99 2.75 -9.02 1.74
N PHE A 100 2.58 -10.26 1.32
CA PHE A 100 3.62 -11.06 0.67
C PHE A 100 3.05 -12.06 -0.34
N ARG A 101 3.88 -12.53 -1.27
CA ARG A 101 3.45 -13.50 -2.28
C ARG A 101 3.25 -14.88 -1.66
N GLY A 102 2.12 -15.49 -1.97
CA GLY A 102 1.76 -16.83 -1.49
C GLY A 102 1.19 -16.82 -0.07
N GLU A 103 0.45 -15.78 0.30
CA GLU A 103 -0.32 -15.73 1.54
C GLU A 103 -1.25 -16.93 1.69
N GLU A 104 -1.30 -17.49 2.90
CA GLU A 104 -2.39 -18.37 3.27
C GLU A 104 -3.65 -17.54 3.59
N ARG A 105 -4.80 -18.21 3.64
CA ARG A 105 -6.09 -17.56 3.89
C ARG A 105 -6.09 -16.73 5.18
N ASP A 106 -5.49 -17.26 6.24
CA ASP A 106 -5.49 -16.60 7.54
C ASP A 106 -4.55 -15.38 7.54
N ASP A 107 -3.43 -15.43 6.80
CA ASP A 107 -2.55 -14.27 6.59
C ASP A 107 -3.30 -13.15 5.85
N TYR A 108 -3.99 -13.49 4.76
CA TYR A 108 -4.75 -12.54 3.95
C TYR A 108 -5.78 -11.76 4.76
N TYR A 109 -6.63 -12.44 5.53
CA TYR A 109 -7.65 -11.77 6.36
C TYR A 109 -7.05 -11.01 7.56
N ARG A 110 -5.91 -11.48 8.07
CA ARG A 110 -5.16 -10.76 9.10
C ARG A 110 -4.59 -9.46 8.55
N HIS A 111 -4.08 -9.44 7.32
CA HIS A 111 -3.60 -8.23 6.66
C HIS A 111 -4.71 -7.22 6.38
N LEU A 112 -5.88 -7.68 5.91
CA LEU A 112 -7.08 -6.83 5.82
C LEU A 112 -7.41 -6.19 7.17
N SER A 113 -7.35 -6.99 8.25
CA SER A 113 -7.61 -6.50 9.61
C SER A 113 -6.59 -5.45 10.06
N SER A 114 -5.30 -5.66 9.80
CA SER A 114 -4.24 -4.69 10.10
C SER A 114 -4.47 -3.34 9.40
N VAL A 115 -4.91 -3.35 8.14
CA VAL A 115 -5.26 -2.12 7.41
C VAL A 115 -6.46 -1.42 8.04
N LEU A 116 -7.50 -2.16 8.44
CA LEU A 116 -8.69 -1.59 9.08
C LEU A 116 -8.42 -1.07 10.51
N GLU A 117 -7.50 -1.68 11.25
CA GLU A 117 -7.10 -1.25 12.60
C GLU A 117 -6.45 0.14 12.62
N ALA A 118 -5.86 0.55 11.49
CA ALA A 118 -5.40 1.92 11.30
C ALA A 118 -6.54 2.96 11.31
N LYS A 119 -7.80 2.51 11.26
CA LYS A 119 -9.03 3.32 11.15
C LYS A 119 -8.95 4.33 9.99
N PRO A 120 -8.74 3.86 8.75
CA PRO A 120 -8.62 4.73 7.59
C PRO A 120 -9.90 5.55 7.37
N GLU A 121 -9.76 6.80 6.94
CA GLU A 121 -10.89 7.65 6.55
C GLU A 121 -11.27 7.46 5.07
N ILE A 122 -10.36 6.91 4.28
CA ILE A 122 -10.55 6.64 2.85
C ILE A 122 -10.14 5.18 2.62
N LEU A 123 -11.04 4.43 1.99
CA LEU A 123 -10.75 3.09 1.48
C LEU A 123 -10.53 3.15 -0.03
N MET A 124 -9.53 2.41 -0.51
CA MET A 124 -9.26 2.18 -1.92
C MET A 124 -9.15 0.69 -2.14
N ASP A 125 -9.97 0.13 -3.01
CA ASP A 125 -10.17 -1.33 -3.04
C ASP A 125 -10.27 -1.84 -4.48
N ASP A 126 -9.74 -3.03 -4.69
CA ASP A 126 -9.79 -3.81 -5.92
C ASP A 126 -10.25 -5.22 -5.54
N GLY A 127 -11.45 -5.60 -5.97
CA GLY A 127 -12.10 -6.85 -5.55
C GLY A 127 -13.06 -6.72 -4.36
N ALA A 128 -13.11 -5.55 -3.69
CA ALA A 128 -14.06 -5.20 -2.63
C ALA A 128 -13.89 -5.94 -1.28
N ASP A 129 -12.78 -6.65 -1.06
CA ASP A 129 -12.55 -7.43 0.16
C ASP A 129 -12.34 -6.53 1.39
N LEU A 130 -11.63 -5.40 1.25
CA LEU A 130 -11.39 -4.48 2.36
C LEU A 130 -12.66 -3.73 2.76
N ILE A 131 -13.44 -3.30 1.77
CA ILE A 131 -14.76 -2.70 1.98
C ILE A 131 -15.69 -3.71 2.63
N SER A 132 -15.73 -4.96 2.15
CA SER A 132 -16.57 -6.01 2.73
C SER A 132 -16.18 -6.32 4.18
N ALA A 133 -14.88 -6.44 4.46
CA ALA A 133 -14.38 -6.64 5.82
C ALA A 133 -14.71 -5.46 6.76
N ALA A 134 -14.71 -4.22 6.24
CA ALA A 134 -15.10 -3.05 7.01
C ALA A 134 -16.59 -3.09 7.44
N HIS A 135 -17.48 -3.59 6.58
CA HIS A 135 -18.91 -3.69 6.89
C HIS A 135 -19.25 -4.88 7.82
N GLN A 136 -18.46 -5.96 7.79
CA GLN A 136 -18.68 -7.12 8.65
C GLN A 136 -18.25 -6.92 10.10
N LYS A 137 -17.33 -5.97 10.37
CA LYS A 137 -16.82 -5.73 11.72
C LYS A 137 -17.86 -5.11 12.69
N ASP A 138 -19.01 -4.66 12.19
CA ASP A 138 -20.07 -4.04 13.01
C ASP A 138 -21.19 -5.01 13.46
N GLU A 139 -21.06 -6.33 13.27
CA GLU A 139 -22.04 -7.33 13.76
C GLU A 139 -21.72 -7.91 15.16
N ALA A 140 -21.06 -7.14 16.04
CA ALA A 140 -20.78 -7.54 17.43
C ALA A 140 -21.49 -6.68 18.48
#